data_AF-A0A1F9DYZ1-F1
#
_entry.id   AF-A0A1F9DYZ1-F1
#
_cell.length_a   1.000
_cell.length_b   1.000
_cell.length_c   1.000
_cell.angle_alpha   90.00
_cell.angle_beta   90.00
_cell.angle_gamma   90.00
#
_symmetry.space_group_name_H-M   'P 1'
#
loop_
_entity.id
_entity.type
_entity.pdbx_description
1 polymer ?
#
loop_
_entity_poly.entity_id
_entity_poly.type
_entity_poly.pdbx_seq_one_letter_code
_entity_poly.pdbx_strand_id
1 'polypeptide(L)'
;MNDKYSYEQHFGPGDLAVRDWSVGTEAKSRAEVMRSLNGGKPFFVIVPTKPGALSGLDADDIQAVRSAIGKSLFHEPRIKHGLNSLKSYQREYDDEKRTFVHRPLHNWAEHATSAFRMGVKGIRDYRGVNVQIRAETSFEIFGESNRSAEFQTDAET
;
A
#
# COMPACT_ATOMS: atom_id res chain seq x y z
N MET A 1 -26.38 3.48 -17.27
CA MET A 1 -25.05 2.88 -17.45
C MET A 1 -25.11 1.41 -17.04
N ASN A 2 -25.26 0.51 -18.02
CA ASN A 2 -25.37 -0.94 -17.80
C ASN A 2 -24.29 -1.64 -18.63
N ASP A 3 -23.03 -1.30 -18.37
CA ASP A 3 -21.94 -2.15 -18.81
C ASP A 3 -21.86 -3.32 -17.81
N LYS A 4 -22.03 -4.56 -18.31
CA LYS A 4 -22.02 -5.80 -17.52
C LYS A 4 -20.63 -6.08 -16.92
N TYR A 5 -20.17 -5.27 -15.99
CA TYR A 5 -19.01 -5.58 -15.16
C TYR A 5 -19.47 -6.12 -13.82
N SER A 6 -19.05 -7.34 -13.52
CA SER A 6 -19.15 -7.86 -12.16
C SER A 6 -17.99 -7.27 -11.37
N TYR A 7 -18.27 -6.24 -10.58
CA TYR A 7 -17.31 -5.69 -9.63
C TYR A 7 -17.27 -6.60 -8.40
N GLU A 8 -16.07 -6.99 -7.98
CA GLU A 8 -15.86 -7.75 -6.76
C GLU A 8 -15.65 -6.78 -5.58
N GLN A 9 -14.40 -6.56 -5.18
CA GLN A 9 -14.04 -5.67 -4.07
C GLN A 9 -13.44 -4.34 -4.55
N HIS A 10 -13.67 -3.29 -3.77
CA HIS A 10 -12.96 -2.02 -3.94
C HIS A 10 -11.91 -1.87 -2.86
N PHE A 11 -10.70 -1.52 -3.28
CA PHE A 11 -9.58 -1.26 -2.37
C PHE A 11 -9.40 0.25 -2.20
N GLY A 12 -9.41 0.69 -0.95
CA GLY A 12 -9.23 2.10 -0.60
C GLY A 12 -8.06 2.31 0.37
N PRO A 13 -7.42 3.48 0.36
CA PRO A 13 -6.44 3.84 1.38
C PRO A 13 -7.06 3.92 2.78
N GLY A 14 -6.20 3.87 3.81
CA GLY A 14 -6.58 4.03 5.21
C GLY A 14 -7.43 5.27 5.51
N ASP A 15 -7.17 6.36 4.78
CA ASP A 15 -7.83 7.65 4.97
C ASP A 15 -9.33 7.63 4.65
N LEU A 16 -9.85 6.58 4.00
CA LEU A 16 -11.30 6.45 3.76
C LEU A 16 -12.11 6.28 5.05
N ALA A 17 -11.49 5.76 6.10
CA ALA A 17 -12.13 5.59 7.41
C ALA A 17 -12.17 6.90 8.21
N VAL A 18 -11.39 7.91 7.83
CA VAL A 18 -11.37 9.20 8.51
C VAL A 18 -12.70 9.91 8.27
N ARG A 19 -13.33 10.33 9.38
CA ARG A 19 -14.58 11.09 9.38
C ARG A 19 -14.28 12.57 9.11
N ASP A 20 -15.07 13.15 8.21
CA ASP A 20 -14.97 14.55 7.83
C ASP A 20 -16.33 15.23 8.09
N TRP A 21 -16.29 16.45 8.62
CA TRP A 21 -17.49 17.26 8.87
C TRP A 21 -17.91 18.09 7.65
N SER A 22 -17.07 18.12 6.60
CA SER A 22 -17.29 18.96 5.42
C SER A 22 -18.51 18.56 4.57
N VAL A 23 -19.08 17.37 4.80
CA VAL A 23 -20.12 16.78 3.94
C VAL A 23 -21.54 16.93 4.52
N GLY A 24 -21.71 17.60 5.67
CA GLY A 24 -23.04 17.90 6.22
C GLY A 24 -23.07 18.13 7.73
N THR A 25 -24.26 17.97 8.33
CA THR A 25 -24.53 18.13 9.77
C THR A 25 -23.93 17.03 10.64
N GLU A 26 -23.62 15.88 10.05
CA GLU A 26 -23.01 14.73 10.72
C GLU A 26 -21.63 14.42 10.12
N ALA A 27 -20.70 14.01 10.97
CA ALA A 27 -19.38 13.54 10.54
C ALA A 27 -19.50 12.23 9.78
N LYS A 28 -19.34 12.28 8.46
CA LYS A 28 -19.37 11.09 7.60
C LYS A 28 -17.97 10.77 7.14
N SER A 29 -17.60 9.51 7.22
CA SER A 29 -16.40 9.00 6.59
C SER A 29 -16.58 8.97 5.06
N ARG A 30 -15.47 9.11 4.33
CA ARG A 30 -15.48 9.00 2.86
C ARG A 30 -16.04 7.64 2.41
N ALA A 31 -15.80 6.58 3.18
CA ALA A 31 -16.40 5.26 2.97
C ALA A 31 -17.94 5.25 3.12
N GLU A 32 -18.49 5.90 4.15
CA GLU A 32 -19.95 5.98 4.37
C GLU A 32 -20.64 6.77 3.25
N VAL A 33 -20.05 7.89 2.81
CA VAL A 33 -20.55 8.67 1.67
C VAL A 33 -20.55 7.83 0.39
N MET A 34 -19.44 7.16 0.09
CA MET A 34 -19.32 6.30 -1.10
C MET A 34 -20.32 5.14 -1.07
N ARG A 35 -20.56 4.54 0.10
CA ARG A 35 -21.56 3.48 0.30
C ARG A 35 -22.97 3.96 0.00
N SER A 36 -23.29 5.20 0.37
CA SER A 36 -24.59 5.82 0.06
C SER A 36 -24.77 6.06 -1.44
N LEU A 37 -23.70 6.46 -2.14
CA LEU A 37 -23.73 6.76 -3.57
C LEU A 37 -23.82 5.50 -4.44
N ASN A 38 -23.20 4.40 -4.03
CA ASN A 38 -23.23 3.15 -4.78
C ASN A 38 -24.47 2.25 -4.47
N GLY A 39 -25.55 2.81 -3.92
CA GLY A 39 -26.78 2.04 -3.64
C GLY A 39 -26.56 0.87 -2.68
N GLY A 40 -25.59 0.99 -1.75
CA GLY A 40 -25.33 -0.01 -0.71
C GLY A 40 -24.38 -1.15 -1.07
N LYS A 41 -23.72 -1.15 -2.24
CA LYS A 41 -22.67 -2.12 -2.63
C LYS A 41 -21.36 -1.41 -3.03
N PRO A 42 -20.16 -2.00 -2.96
CA PRO A 42 -19.75 -3.26 -2.34
C PRO A 42 -18.67 -3.06 -1.26
N PHE A 43 -18.30 -4.18 -0.65
CA PHE A 43 -17.20 -4.40 0.29
C PHE A 43 -15.94 -3.58 -0.05
N PHE A 44 -15.66 -2.59 0.80
CA PHE A 44 -14.40 -1.87 0.81
C PHE A 44 -13.43 -2.58 1.73
N VAL A 45 -12.31 -3.02 1.18
CA VAL A 45 -11.18 -3.45 1.98
C VAL A 45 -10.27 -2.24 2.13
N ILE A 46 -10.19 -1.75 3.36
CA ILE A 46 -9.21 -0.73 3.70
C ILE A 46 -7.86 -1.42 3.69
N VAL A 47 -7.01 -1.01 2.75
CA VAL A 47 -5.66 -1.55 2.65
C VAL A 47 -4.85 -0.92 3.78
N PRO A 48 -4.30 -1.72 4.72
CA PRO A 48 -3.53 -1.16 5.83
C PRO A 48 -2.31 -0.39 5.28
N THR A 49 -2.20 0.87 5.70
CA THR A 49 -0.99 1.64 5.47
C THR A 49 0.08 1.10 6.43
N LYS A 50 1.25 0.70 5.92
CA LYS A 50 2.34 0.21 6.77
C LYS A 50 2.70 1.32 7.79
N PRO A 51 2.87 1.02 9.10
CA PRO A 51 3.39 1.98 10.05
C PRO A 51 4.79 2.42 9.62
N GLY A 52 5.02 3.72 9.45
CA GLY A 52 6.30 4.26 8.99
C GLY A 52 6.46 4.41 7.48
N ALA A 53 5.44 4.08 6.67
CA ALA A 53 5.38 4.49 5.27
C ALA A 53 5.19 6.02 5.22
N LEU A 54 6.31 6.75 5.23
CA LEU A 54 6.35 8.17 4.96
C LEU A 54 5.63 8.41 3.63
N SER A 55 4.52 9.15 3.71
CA SER A 55 3.87 9.88 2.62
C SER A 55 4.34 9.51 1.20
N GLY A 56 3.71 8.50 0.62
CA GLY A 56 3.73 8.29 -0.82
C GLY A 56 5.02 7.64 -1.34
N LEU A 57 4.82 6.48 -1.94
CA LEU A 57 5.77 5.77 -2.80
C LEU A 57 6.77 4.86 -2.08
N ASP A 58 6.29 3.73 -1.60
CA ASP A 58 7.17 2.60 -1.27
C ASP A 58 7.74 2.05 -2.59
N ALA A 59 9.08 1.93 -2.68
CA ALA A 59 9.74 1.27 -3.82
C ALA A 59 9.18 -0.15 -4.03
N ASP A 60 8.80 -0.82 -2.93
CA ASP A 60 8.12 -2.12 -2.92
C ASP A 60 6.80 -2.10 -3.69
N ASP A 61 6.00 -1.04 -3.54
CA ASP A 61 4.70 -0.93 -4.19
C ASP A 61 4.88 -0.74 -5.71
N ILE A 62 5.91 0.00 -6.12
CA ILE A 62 6.28 0.12 -7.54
C ILE A 62 6.72 -1.24 -8.09
N GLN A 63 7.54 -1.99 -7.37
CA GLN A 63 7.98 -3.32 -7.81
C GLN A 63 6.82 -4.31 -7.88
N ALA A 64 5.87 -4.24 -6.93
CA ALA A 64 4.65 -5.01 -6.97
C ALA A 64 3.81 -4.68 -8.20
N VAL A 65 3.64 -3.39 -8.53
CA VAL A 65 2.93 -2.94 -9.73
C VAL A 65 3.63 -3.43 -11.00
N ARG A 66 4.96 -3.32 -11.11
CA ARG A 66 5.72 -3.84 -12.26
C ARG A 66 5.51 -5.34 -12.46
N SER A 67 5.53 -6.09 -11.37
CA SER A 67 5.27 -7.54 -11.37
C SER A 67 3.81 -7.87 -11.74
N ALA A 68 2.86 -7.05 -11.31
CA ALA A 68 1.45 -7.23 -11.59
C ALA A 68 1.09 -6.90 -13.03
N ILE A 69 1.70 -5.88 -13.64
CA ILE A 69 1.46 -5.51 -15.05
C ILE A 69 1.72 -6.70 -15.97
N GLY A 70 2.82 -7.44 -15.76
CA GLY A 70 3.14 -8.64 -16.57
C GLY A 70 2.15 -9.81 -16.40
N LYS A 71 1.32 -9.78 -15.35
CA LYS A 71 0.30 -10.80 -15.06
C LYS A 71 -1.13 -10.32 -15.33
N SER A 72 -1.29 -9.05 -15.72
CA SER A 72 -2.60 -8.40 -15.86
C SER A 72 -3.05 -8.40 -17.31
N LEU A 73 -4.34 -8.67 -17.54
CA LEU A 73 -4.98 -8.56 -18.85
C LEU A 73 -5.76 -7.25 -18.92
N PHE A 74 -5.53 -6.52 -20.00
CA PHE A 74 -6.03 -5.16 -20.18
C PHE A 74 -6.95 -5.10 -21.40
N HIS A 75 -8.20 -4.63 -21.21
CA HIS A 75 -9.18 -4.50 -22.29
C HIS A 75 -9.05 -3.15 -23.03
N GLU A 76 -8.17 -3.12 -24.03
CA GLU A 76 -7.65 -1.91 -24.69
C GLU A 76 -8.67 -0.82 -25.10
N PRO A 77 -9.84 -1.10 -25.71
CA PRO A 77 -10.74 -0.02 -26.13
C PRO A 77 -11.40 0.71 -24.96
N ARG A 78 -11.42 0.13 -23.75
CA ARG A 78 -12.11 0.68 -22.58
C ARG A 78 -11.17 1.27 -21.53
N ILE A 79 -9.89 0.89 -21.55
CA ILE A 79 -8.91 1.36 -20.55
C ILE A 79 -7.78 2.19 -21.13
N LYS A 80 -7.94 2.71 -22.35
CA LYS A 80 -6.93 3.52 -23.04
C LYS A 80 -6.34 4.63 -22.16
N HIS A 81 -7.19 5.33 -21.40
CA HIS A 81 -6.74 6.37 -20.48
C HIS A 81 -5.85 5.81 -19.37
N GLY A 82 -6.30 4.77 -18.66
CA GLY A 82 -5.52 4.14 -17.59
C GLY A 82 -4.20 3.55 -18.09
N LEU A 83 -4.18 2.95 -19.28
CA LEU A 83 -2.96 2.42 -19.90
C LEU A 83 -1.97 3.54 -20.24
N ASN A 84 -2.47 4.67 -20.77
CA ASN A 84 -1.64 5.84 -21.03
C ASN A 84 -1.09 6.43 -19.72
N SER A 85 -1.88 6.49 -18.67
CA SER A 85 -1.41 6.93 -17.35
C SER A 85 -0.29 6.03 -16.81
N LEU A 86 -0.44 4.71 -16.91
CA LEU A 86 0.62 3.77 -16.49
C LEU A 86 1.93 3.96 -17.28
N LYS A 87 1.81 4.26 -18.59
CA LYS A 87 2.98 4.54 -19.46
C LYS A 87 3.65 5.87 -19.13
N SER A 88 2.89 6.89 -18.71
CA SER A 88 3.37 8.24 -18.41
C SER A 88 3.73 8.46 -16.93
N TYR A 89 3.71 7.40 -16.11
CA TYR A 89 4.05 7.50 -14.70
C TYR A 89 5.56 7.72 -14.50
N GLN A 90 5.94 8.85 -13.91
CA GLN A 90 7.33 9.26 -13.78
C GLN A 90 7.61 9.92 -12.43
N ARG A 91 8.90 10.04 -12.10
CA ARG A 91 9.41 10.69 -10.91
C ARG A 91 10.16 11.95 -11.30
N GLU A 92 10.01 12.99 -10.52
CA GLU A 92 10.71 14.26 -10.72
C GLU A 92 12.15 14.15 -10.22
N TYR A 93 13.09 14.67 -11.00
CA TYR A 93 14.48 14.82 -10.59
C TYR A 93 14.69 16.24 -10.06
N ASP A 94 15.23 16.34 -8.84
CA ASP A 94 15.58 17.61 -8.21
C ASP A 94 17.05 17.91 -8.54
N ASP A 95 17.28 18.87 -9.44
CA ASP A 95 18.61 19.26 -9.91
C ASP A 95 19.47 19.86 -8.79
N GLU A 96 18.87 20.53 -7.80
CA GLU A 96 19.60 21.15 -6.68
C GLU A 96 20.12 20.10 -5.71
N LYS A 97 19.26 19.14 -5.34
CA LYS A 97 19.62 18.04 -4.43
C LYS A 97 20.31 16.88 -5.16
N ARG A 98 20.40 16.96 -6.49
CA ARG A 98 20.92 15.91 -7.38
C ARG A 98 20.34 14.53 -7.09
N THR A 99 19.09 14.51 -6.66
CA THR A 99 18.39 13.31 -6.21
C THR A 99 16.98 13.33 -6.75
N PHE A 100 16.38 12.16 -6.86
CA PHE A 100 14.97 12.12 -7.23
C PHE A 100 14.09 12.41 -6.03
N VAL A 101 13.01 13.14 -6.26
CA VAL A 101 12.00 13.40 -5.25
C VAL A 101 11.35 12.09 -4.83
N HIS A 102 11.08 11.91 -3.53
CA HIS A 102 10.47 10.69 -3.01
C HIS A 102 9.06 10.45 -3.57
N ARG A 103 8.28 11.52 -3.72
CA ARG A 103 6.92 11.47 -4.28
C ARG A 103 6.95 11.36 -5.81
N PRO A 104 5.96 10.68 -6.42
CA PRO A 104 5.82 10.69 -7.87
C PRO A 104 5.47 12.09 -8.38
N LEU A 105 5.68 12.33 -9.67
CA LEU A 105 5.30 13.59 -10.29
C LEU A 105 3.77 13.74 -10.23
N HIS A 106 3.31 14.85 -9.66
CA HIS A 106 1.89 15.16 -9.58
C HIS A 106 1.37 15.62 -10.94
N ASN A 107 0.84 14.69 -11.72
CA ASN A 107 0.28 14.94 -13.04
C ASN A 107 -1.00 14.12 -13.26
N TRP A 108 -1.64 14.29 -14.42
CA TRP A 108 -2.85 13.56 -14.80
C TRP A 108 -2.68 12.02 -14.76
N ALA A 109 -1.46 11.51 -14.89
CA ALA A 109 -1.16 10.09 -14.89
C ALA A 109 -1.09 9.49 -13.47
N GLU A 110 -0.95 10.31 -12.43
CA GLU A 110 -0.84 9.86 -11.05
C GLU A 110 -2.13 9.17 -10.58
N HIS A 111 -3.30 9.76 -10.84
CA HIS A 111 -4.56 9.28 -10.27
C HIS A 111 -4.89 7.84 -10.69
N ALA A 112 -4.84 7.55 -11.99
CA ALA A 112 -5.12 6.21 -12.50
C ALA A 112 -4.04 5.19 -12.07
N THR A 113 -2.78 5.60 -12.04
CA THR A 113 -1.68 4.73 -11.60
C THR A 113 -1.76 4.42 -10.11
N SER A 114 -2.11 5.41 -9.29
CA SER A 114 -2.32 5.25 -7.85
C SER A 114 -3.50 4.31 -7.57
N ALA A 115 -4.60 4.42 -8.32
CA ALA A 115 -5.71 3.48 -8.22
C ALA A 115 -5.29 2.03 -8.54
N PHE A 116 -4.51 1.82 -9.61
CA PHE A 116 -3.98 0.50 -9.94
C PHE A 116 -3.04 -0.03 -8.84
N ARG A 117 -2.14 0.82 -8.32
CA ARG A 117 -1.24 0.48 -7.20
C ARG A 117 -2.03 0.03 -5.96
N MET A 118 -3.09 0.74 -5.61
CA MET A 118 -3.96 0.37 -4.48
C MET A 118 -4.63 -0.99 -4.69
N GLY A 119 -5.09 -1.28 -5.92
CA GLY A 119 -5.63 -2.60 -6.26
C GLY A 119 -4.61 -3.72 -6.11
N VAL A 120 -3.39 -3.52 -6.61
CA VAL A 120 -2.29 -4.50 -6.49
C VAL A 120 -1.93 -4.77 -5.02
N LYS A 121 -1.85 -3.71 -4.21
CA LYS A 121 -1.56 -3.84 -2.78
C LYS A 121 -2.68 -4.60 -2.05
N GLY A 122 -3.93 -4.24 -2.32
CA GLY A 122 -5.10 -4.92 -1.77
C GLY A 122 -5.15 -6.41 -2.12
N ILE A 123 -4.87 -6.78 -3.37
CA ILE A 123 -4.82 -8.19 -3.81
C ILE A 123 -3.72 -8.97 -3.09
N ARG A 124 -2.56 -8.36 -2.83
CA ARG A 124 -1.45 -9.01 -2.12
C ARG A 124 -1.81 -9.31 -0.67
N ASP A 125 -2.41 -8.34 0.01
CA ASP A 125 -2.77 -8.46 1.43
C ASP A 125 -3.99 -9.40 1.61
N TYR A 126 -4.90 -9.46 0.63
CA TYR A 126 -6.08 -10.33 0.66
C TYR A 126 -5.76 -11.82 0.51
N ARG A 127 -4.61 -12.18 -0.08
CA ARG A 127 -4.21 -13.60 -0.26
C ARG A 127 -3.78 -14.30 1.02
N GLY A 128 -3.94 -13.69 2.20
CA GLY A 128 -3.69 -14.34 3.48
C GLY A 128 -2.25 -14.80 3.64
N VAL A 129 -1.30 -14.11 2.99
CA VAL A 129 0.12 -14.40 3.17
C VAL A 129 0.46 -13.98 4.59
N ASN A 130 0.54 -14.95 5.50
CA ASN A 130 1.03 -14.76 6.85
C ASN A 130 2.54 -14.49 6.74
N VAL A 131 2.89 -13.25 6.44
CA VAL A 131 4.28 -12.81 6.38
C VAL A 131 4.76 -12.80 7.82
N GLN A 132 5.72 -13.68 8.13
CA GLN A 132 6.30 -13.74 9.46
C GLN A 132 6.94 -12.37 9.80
N ILE A 133 6.29 -11.59 10.67
CA ILE A 133 6.72 -10.22 11.05
C ILE A 133 7.85 -10.27 12.09
N ARG A 134 7.94 -11.38 12.83
CA ARG A 134 8.94 -11.62 13.86
C ARG A 134 9.55 -13.00 13.67
N ALA A 135 10.88 -13.07 13.61
CA ALA A 135 11.57 -14.35 13.72
C ALA A 135 11.27 -14.95 15.09
N GLU A 136 10.69 -16.15 15.13
CA GLU A 136 10.60 -16.92 16.37
C GLU A 136 11.99 -17.47 16.68
N THR A 137 12.77 -16.70 17.42
CA THR A 137 14.06 -17.15 17.94
C THR A 137 13.86 -17.62 19.37
N SER A 138 14.23 -18.88 19.66
CA SER A 138 14.29 -19.44 21.02
C SER A 138 15.45 -18.90 21.86
N PHE A 139 16.16 -17.88 21.37
CA PHE A 139 17.30 -17.28 22.04
C PHE A 139 16.84 -16.15 22.96
N GLU A 140 16.80 -16.44 24.26
CA GLU A 140 16.56 -15.43 25.30
C GLU A 140 17.89 -14.88 25.80
N ILE A 141 18.16 -13.59 25.54
CA ILE A 141 19.39 -12.92 25.98
C ILE A 141 19.55 -12.92 27.51
N PHE A 142 18.44 -13.03 28.26
CA PHE A 142 18.41 -13.13 29.72
C PHE A 142 17.99 -14.52 30.22
N GLY A 143 17.93 -15.52 29.33
CA GLY A 143 17.62 -16.89 29.70
C GLY A 143 18.65 -17.44 30.69
N GLU A 144 18.21 -18.28 31.62
CA GLU A 144 19.09 -18.86 32.64
C GLU A 144 20.30 -19.61 32.07
N SER A 145 20.18 -20.15 30.85
CA SER A 145 21.28 -20.83 30.13
C SER A 145 22.41 -19.91 29.66
N ASN A 146 22.18 -18.59 29.61
CA ASN A 146 23.14 -17.60 29.08
C ASN A 146 23.88 -16.83 30.18
N ARG A 147 23.59 -17.11 31.46
CA ARG A 147 24.22 -16.42 32.61
C ARG A 147 25.58 -16.98 33.04
N SER A 148 26.06 -18.06 32.42
CA SER A 148 27.23 -18.82 32.92
C SER A 148 28.52 -18.67 32.10
N ALA A 149 28.64 -17.65 31.24
CA ALA A 149 29.95 -17.28 30.69
C ALA A 149 30.70 -16.40 31.71
N GLU A 150 31.09 -16.99 32.85
CA GLU A 150 32.04 -16.36 33.76
C GLU A 150 33.37 -16.18 33.01
N PHE A 151 33.84 -14.94 32.93
CA PHE A 151 35.11 -14.59 32.32
C PHE A 151 36.22 -15.08 33.26
N GLN A 152 36.78 -16.24 32.95
CA GLN A 152 37.85 -16.84 33.73
C GLN A 152 39.12 -16.00 33.56
N THR A 153 39.39 -15.11 34.51
CA THR A 153 40.66 -14.38 34.58
C THR A 153 41.70 -15.30 35.20
N ASP A 154 42.49 -15.95 34.38
CA ASP A 154 43.71 -16.62 34.81
C ASP A 154 44.73 -15.54 35.19
N ALA A 155 44.78 -15.20 36.48
CA ALA A 155 45.87 -14.42 37.07
C ALA A 155 46.77 -15.37 37.88
N GLU A 156 47.74 -15.98 37.20
CA GLU A 156 48.91 -16.58 37.84
C GLU A 156 49.97 -15.48 38.05
N THR A 157 50.28 -15.15 39.30
CA THR A 157 51.62 -15.26 39.96
C THR A 157 51.49 -14.85 41.42
#